data_AF-A0A955F0A0-F1
#
_entry.id   AF-A0A955F0A0-F1
#
_cell.length_a   1.000
_cell.length_b   1.000
_cell.length_c   1.000
_cell.angle_alpha   90.00
_cell.angle_beta   90.00
_cell.angle_gamma   90.00
#
_symmetry.space_group_name_H-M   'P 1'
#
loop_
_entity.id
_entity.type
_entity.pdbx_description
1 polymer ?
#
loop_
_entity_poly.entity_id
_entity_poly.type
_entity_poly.pdbx_seq_one_letter_code
_entity_poly.pdbx_strand_id
1 'polypeptide(L)'
;PKHRGDLLAASVVADRMRQGLIEELAMPERPLDVLAQQLVAIVATEPTTLEAAEALVRRAAPFRELSRELFVATLDMLCGRFAAEDFADLRPRLVWDRHTGDLRARRGSKTLSLISGGTIPDRGLYPVRLGPDGPRVGELDEEMVHETRPGQVITLGTTSWRVLEITRDRVIVQAAAGEAGRLPFWRGDGPGRPAELGLAIGVFLRRMERLPGEERMQRLQTDHGLDPQAASNLNRYLGEQTTATGALPTDRRLVVESFRDELGDWRLCLLAPLGARVLAPLALAIEARLGREFSTTGQVLWTDDGIVVRMADGDRLPDLDEILPDVEELEAQVTETLAGSPLFAQAFRENAARALLLPRRKPGQRTPLWVQRLRAQSLLSVVQTHPSFPIVLETYRHCLRDVFDLPATKALLTGLRDRSIRIKRVTTDAPSPFARSLVFAFTQQFLYEGDLPASERRAQALTLDRRLLRELLGEEDLRQLLDARSIAAVHAELQAMADGFRARDPDELHDLLRRLGDLSADEIQARCDGDGAAWTQGLVGGGRAIWLRIAGDHRLVAIEDAAWFRDALGLPLPLGLPEDLLTGVDEALPRL
;
A
#
# COMPACT_ATOMS: atom_id res chain seq x y z
N PRO A 1 -1.78 12.09 -28.42
CA PRO A 1 -2.35 12.80 -27.25
C PRO A 1 -3.84 12.51 -27.09
N LYS A 2 -4.32 12.17 -25.87
CA LYS A 2 -5.72 11.84 -25.57
C LYS A 2 -6.59 13.06 -25.24
N HIS A 3 -5.99 14.11 -24.68
CA HIS A 3 -6.64 15.40 -24.38
C HIS A 3 -5.62 16.55 -24.48
N ARG A 4 -6.07 17.81 -24.29
CA ARG A 4 -5.22 19.01 -24.48
C ARG A 4 -4.05 19.08 -23.49
N GLY A 5 -4.24 18.68 -22.23
CA GLY A 5 -3.15 18.55 -21.24
C GLY A 5 -2.09 17.50 -21.62
N ASP A 6 -2.50 16.36 -22.19
CA ASP A 6 -1.58 15.33 -22.67
C ASP A 6 -0.74 15.84 -23.86
N LEU A 7 -1.30 16.71 -24.72
CA LEU A 7 -0.54 17.35 -25.80
C LEU A 7 0.61 18.22 -25.27
N LEU A 8 0.39 18.95 -24.16
CA LEU A 8 1.45 19.72 -23.51
C LEU A 8 2.60 18.81 -23.05
N ALA A 9 2.29 17.76 -22.29
CA ALA A 9 3.31 16.83 -21.80
C ALA A 9 4.03 16.11 -22.95
N ALA A 10 3.29 15.61 -23.94
CA ALA A 10 3.85 14.93 -25.11
C ALA A 10 4.79 15.83 -25.93
N SER A 11 4.50 17.13 -26.05
CA SER A 11 5.35 18.09 -26.76
C SER A 11 6.72 18.23 -26.09
N VAL A 12 6.75 18.26 -24.76
CA VAL A 12 7.98 18.36 -23.97
C VAL A 12 8.76 17.05 -23.99
N VAL A 13 8.07 15.92 -23.84
CA VAL A 13 8.69 14.58 -23.91
C VAL A 13 9.32 14.35 -25.28
N ALA A 14 8.63 14.67 -26.37
CA ALA A 14 9.17 14.50 -27.73
C ALA A 14 10.39 15.39 -28.02
N ASP A 15 10.46 16.59 -27.44
CA ASP A 15 11.64 17.45 -27.51
C ASP A 15 12.82 16.86 -26.72
N ARG A 16 12.57 16.42 -25.48
CA ARG A 16 13.59 15.76 -24.64
C ARG A 16 14.13 14.47 -25.25
N MET A 17 13.26 13.67 -25.87
CA MET A 17 13.65 12.46 -26.61
C MET A 17 14.63 12.78 -27.75
N ARG A 18 14.40 13.85 -28.51
CA ARG A 18 15.32 14.30 -29.57
C ARG A 18 16.68 14.74 -29.03
N GLN A 19 16.71 15.23 -27.80
CA GLN A 19 17.92 15.68 -27.11
C GLN A 19 18.61 14.56 -26.31
N GLY A 20 18.04 13.36 -26.25
CA GLY A 20 18.56 12.25 -25.44
C GLY A 20 18.45 12.47 -23.93
N LEU A 21 17.55 13.36 -23.49
CA LEU A 21 17.36 13.70 -22.07
C LEU A 21 16.36 12.75 -21.40
N ILE A 22 16.85 11.59 -20.98
CA ILE A 22 16.11 10.59 -20.20
C ILE A 22 16.22 10.86 -18.69
N GLU A 23 15.28 10.31 -17.93
CA GLU A 23 15.25 10.42 -16.47
C GLU A 23 16.39 9.65 -15.80
N GLU A 24 16.89 10.19 -14.69
CA GLU A 24 17.84 9.49 -13.83
C GLU A 24 17.21 8.24 -13.16
N LEU A 25 17.95 7.14 -13.15
CA LEU A 25 17.54 5.90 -12.49
C LEU A 25 18.20 5.80 -11.11
N ALA A 26 17.38 5.73 -10.07
CA ALA A 26 17.84 5.45 -8.71
C ALA A 26 17.58 3.98 -8.36
N MET A 27 18.59 3.30 -7.83
CA MET A 27 18.45 1.93 -7.32
C MET A 27 17.82 1.98 -5.92
N PRO A 28 16.77 1.19 -5.63
CA PRO A 28 16.24 1.08 -4.28
C PRO A 28 17.30 0.57 -3.29
N GLU A 29 17.40 1.22 -2.14
CA GLU A 29 18.31 0.83 -1.07
C GLU A 29 17.58 0.02 0.00
N ARG A 30 18.17 -1.10 0.41
CA ARG A 30 17.71 -1.95 1.53
C ARG A 30 16.22 -2.36 1.46
N PRO A 31 15.69 -2.85 0.32
CA PRO A 31 14.29 -3.30 0.25
C PRO A 31 14.09 -4.56 1.09
N LEU A 32 13.49 -4.43 2.29
CA LEU A 32 13.39 -5.51 3.28
C LEU A 32 12.40 -6.62 2.86
N ASP A 33 11.42 -6.28 2.03
CA ASP A 33 10.49 -7.24 1.43
C ASP A 33 11.19 -8.20 0.46
N VAL A 34 12.10 -7.68 -0.37
CA VAL A 34 12.98 -8.45 -1.26
C VAL A 34 13.98 -9.25 -0.42
N LEU A 35 14.56 -8.64 0.62
CA LEU A 35 15.45 -9.35 1.54
C LEU A 35 14.75 -10.57 2.15
N ALA A 36 13.52 -10.39 2.66
CA ALA A 36 12.74 -11.47 3.24
C ALA A 36 12.53 -12.62 2.24
N GLN A 37 12.11 -12.29 1.01
CA GLN A 37 11.93 -13.28 -0.07
C GLN A 37 13.23 -14.05 -0.36
N GLN A 38 14.36 -13.34 -0.47
CA GLN A 38 15.65 -13.94 -0.81
C GLN A 38 16.23 -14.76 0.34
N LEU A 39 16.08 -14.34 1.60
CA LEU A 39 16.48 -15.14 2.76
C LEU A 39 15.76 -16.48 2.80
N VAL A 40 14.44 -16.49 2.56
CA VAL A 40 13.69 -17.74 2.47
C VAL A 40 14.23 -18.63 1.34
N ALA A 41 14.53 -18.05 0.17
CA ALA A 41 15.07 -18.80 -0.97
C ALA A 41 16.50 -19.36 -0.73
N ILE A 42 17.38 -18.57 -0.11
CA ILE A 42 18.76 -18.95 0.21
C ILE A 42 18.74 -20.15 1.17
N VAL A 43 18.05 -20.00 2.31
CA VAL A 43 18.02 -21.03 3.36
C VAL A 43 17.21 -22.27 2.94
N ALA A 44 16.25 -22.12 2.02
CA ALA A 44 15.50 -23.26 1.46
C ALA A 44 16.26 -24.06 0.40
N THR A 45 17.32 -23.48 -0.18
CA THR A 45 18.23 -24.20 -1.06
C THR A 45 19.15 -25.09 -0.24
N GLU A 46 19.79 -24.53 0.78
CA GLU A 46 20.72 -25.23 1.67
C GLU A 46 20.72 -24.55 3.05
N PRO A 47 20.75 -25.33 4.16
CA PRO A 47 20.98 -24.77 5.49
C PRO A 47 22.26 -23.94 5.54
N THR A 48 22.26 -22.85 6.30
CA THR A 48 23.40 -21.92 6.37
C THR A 48 23.48 -21.29 7.77
N THR A 49 24.45 -20.42 8.01
CA THR A 49 24.56 -19.67 9.26
C THR A 49 24.14 -18.21 9.07
N LEU A 50 23.79 -17.54 10.17
CA LEU A 50 23.50 -16.12 10.22
C LEU A 50 24.61 -15.29 9.55
N GLU A 51 25.87 -15.54 9.89
CA GLU A 51 27.05 -14.84 9.39
C GLU A 51 27.24 -15.04 7.88
N ALA A 52 27.05 -16.28 7.39
CA ALA A 52 27.21 -16.60 5.98
C ALA A 52 26.11 -15.96 5.13
N ALA A 53 24.86 -15.98 5.61
CA ALA A 53 23.73 -15.33 4.95
C ALA A 53 23.90 -13.81 4.91
N GLU A 54 24.30 -13.19 6.03
CA GLU A 54 24.56 -11.75 6.11
C GLU A 54 25.68 -11.33 5.14
N ALA A 55 26.79 -12.07 5.13
CA ALA A 55 27.92 -11.80 4.23
C ALA A 55 27.54 -11.95 2.75
N LEU A 56 26.71 -12.96 2.41
CA LEU A 56 26.21 -13.15 1.05
C LEU A 56 25.32 -11.97 0.62
N VAL A 57 24.35 -11.57 1.44
CA VAL A 57 23.41 -10.49 1.14
C VAL A 57 24.13 -9.16 0.94
N ARG A 58 25.11 -8.82 1.79
CA ARG A 58 25.86 -7.56 1.71
C ARG A 58 26.76 -7.43 0.46
N ARG A 59 26.95 -8.50 -0.32
CA ARG A 59 27.62 -8.41 -1.64
C ARG A 59 26.74 -7.79 -2.71
N ALA A 60 25.42 -7.81 -2.54
CA ALA A 60 24.49 -7.20 -3.50
C ALA A 60 24.39 -5.68 -3.26
N ALA A 61 24.40 -4.90 -4.34
CA ALA A 61 24.46 -3.44 -4.28
C ALA A 61 23.34 -2.80 -3.42
N PRO A 62 22.06 -3.23 -3.48
CA PRO A 62 20.99 -2.70 -2.62
C PRO A 62 21.21 -2.91 -1.12
N PHE A 63 21.98 -3.91 -0.71
CA PHE A 63 22.15 -4.32 0.68
C PHE A 63 23.56 -4.09 1.23
N ARG A 64 24.45 -3.42 0.47
CA ARG A 64 25.84 -3.18 0.87
C ARG A 64 25.95 -2.49 2.24
N GLU A 65 25.03 -1.59 2.54
CA GLU A 65 24.95 -0.82 3.78
C GLU A 65 23.81 -1.28 4.71
N LEU A 66 23.31 -2.52 4.52
CA LEU A 66 22.30 -3.09 5.41
C LEU A 66 22.91 -3.28 6.81
N SER A 67 22.26 -2.72 7.84
CA SER A 67 22.68 -2.91 9.23
C SER A 67 22.38 -4.34 9.70
N ARG A 68 23.18 -4.85 10.64
CA ARG A 68 22.94 -6.16 11.27
C ARG A 68 21.59 -6.19 11.98
N GLU A 69 21.19 -5.06 12.59
CA GLU A 69 19.90 -4.91 13.25
C GLU A 69 18.72 -5.14 12.30
N LEU A 70 18.69 -4.49 11.13
CA LEU A 70 17.61 -4.69 10.15
C LEU A 70 17.62 -6.09 9.54
N PHE A 71 18.81 -6.66 9.34
CA PHE A 71 18.96 -8.04 8.89
C PHE A 71 18.34 -9.02 9.91
N VAL A 72 18.71 -8.88 11.18
CA VAL A 72 18.18 -9.71 12.28
C VAL A 72 16.69 -9.49 12.47
N ALA A 73 16.18 -8.26 12.43
CA ALA A 73 14.75 -7.98 12.54
C ALA A 73 13.93 -8.66 11.41
N THR A 74 14.45 -8.64 10.18
CA THR A 74 13.84 -9.33 9.04
C THR A 74 13.83 -10.85 9.24
N LEU A 75 14.93 -11.41 9.76
CA LEU A 75 15.02 -12.83 10.07
C LEU A 75 14.07 -13.23 11.21
N ASP A 76 14.01 -12.44 12.28
CA ASP A 76 13.09 -12.61 13.41
C ASP A 76 11.63 -12.70 12.94
N MET A 77 11.24 -11.81 12.02
CA MET A 77 9.93 -11.85 11.38
C MET A 77 9.71 -13.16 10.63
N LEU A 78 10.68 -13.62 9.85
CA LEU A 78 10.59 -14.90 9.13
C LEU A 78 10.59 -16.12 10.06
N CYS A 79 11.10 -15.98 11.28
CA CYS A 79 11.14 -17.03 12.30
C CYS A 79 9.94 -17.00 13.26
N GLY A 80 9.03 -16.02 13.14
CA GLY A 80 7.78 -15.97 13.92
C GLY A 80 7.84 -15.16 15.23
N ARG A 81 8.86 -14.32 15.43
CA ARG A 81 8.97 -13.45 16.62
C ARG A 81 7.75 -12.53 16.80
N PHE A 82 7.17 -12.08 15.69
CA PHE A 82 6.00 -11.20 15.66
C PHE A 82 4.69 -11.96 15.41
N ALA A 83 4.65 -13.27 15.57
CA ALA A 83 3.40 -14.00 15.58
C ALA A 83 2.60 -13.57 16.83
N ALA A 84 1.76 -12.56 16.68
CA ALA A 84 0.70 -12.26 17.63
C ALA A 84 -0.39 -13.32 17.47
N GLU A 85 -1.01 -13.76 18.58
CA GLU A 85 -2.14 -14.70 18.58
C GLU A 85 -3.27 -14.24 17.63
N ASP A 86 -3.40 -12.92 17.44
CA ASP A 86 -4.40 -12.27 16.58
C ASP A 86 -4.22 -12.49 15.07
N PHE A 87 -3.03 -12.89 14.59
CA PHE A 87 -2.82 -13.19 13.16
C PHE A 87 -2.15 -14.54 12.94
N ALA A 88 -2.90 -15.61 13.21
CA ALA A 88 -2.52 -17.02 12.97
C ALA A 88 -2.05 -17.34 11.53
N ASP A 89 -2.29 -16.46 10.57
CA ASP A 89 -1.83 -16.61 9.18
C ASP A 89 -0.34 -16.19 8.97
N LEU A 90 0.31 -15.51 9.93
CA LEU A 90 1.75 -15.17 9.88
C LEU A 90 2.63 -16.39 10.21
N ARG A 91 2.60 -17.40 9.35
CA ARG A 91 3.37 -18.63 9.56
C ARG A 91 4.88 -18.41 9.41
N PRO A 92 5.71 -18.87 10.36
CA PRO A 92 7.16 -18.83 10.22
C PRO A 92 7.62 -19.57 8.97
N ARG A 93 8.64 -19.06 8.29
CA ARG A 93 9.24 -19.63 7.08
C ARG A 93 10.58 -20.28 7.35
N LEU A 94 11.30 -19.78 8.34
CA LEU A 94 12.64 -20.23 8.70
C LEU A 94 12.67 -20.64 10.18
N VAL A 95 13.65 -21.44 10.55
CA VAL A 95 14.02 -21.70 11.93
C VAL A 95 15.44 -21.23 12.13
N TRP A 96 15.66 -20.49 13.21
CA TRP A 96 16.95 -19.95 13.59
C TRP A 96 17.31 -20.47 14.98
N ASP A 97 18.41 -21.22 15.07
CA ASP A 97 19.04 -21.57 16.35
C ASP A 97 19.90 -20.38 16.81
N ARG A 98 19.48 -19.70 17.89
CA ARG A 98 20.18 -18.53 18.41
C ARG A 98 21.52 -18.85 19.06
N HIS A 99 21.75 -20.09 19.50
CA HIS A 99 22.99 -20.48 20.15
C HIS A 99 24.08 -20.78 19.13
N THR A 100 23.75 -21.52 18.07
CA THR A 100 24.72 -21.90 17.04
C THR A 100 24.77 -20.91 15.88
N GLY A 101 23.72 -20.12 15.67
CA GLY A 101 23.55 -19.24 14.52
C GLY A 101 23.03 -19.97 13.27
N ASP A 102 22.61 -21.23 13.40
CA ASP A 102 22.17 -22.04 12.26
C ASP A 102 20.77 -21.65 11.77
N LEU A 103 20.62 -21.56 10.45
CA LEU A 103 19.39 -21.25 9.74
C LEU A 103 18.96 -22.44 8.90
N ARG A 104 17.71 -22.89 9.10
CA ARG A 104 17.08 -23.95 8.30
C ARG A 104 15.71 -23.53 7.81
N ALA A 105 15.31 -24.02 6.65
CA ALA A 105 13.98 -23.77 6.11
C ALA A 105 12.94 -24.67 6.78
N ARG A 106 11.75 -24.13 7.02
CA ARG A 106 10.58 -24.92 7.41
C ARG A 106 10.00 -25.68 6.22
N ARG A 107 9.22 -26.70 6.53
CA ARG A 107 8.50 -27.49 5.52
C ARG A 107 7.60 -26.57 4.68
N GLY A 108 7.71 -26.67 3.36
CA GLY A 108 6.94 -25.85 2.42
C GLY A 108 7.58 -24.52 2.03
N SER A 109 8.61 -24.04 2.73
CA SER A 109 9.28 -22.76 2.41
C SER A 109 9.96 -22.78 1.03
N LYS A 110 10.56 -23.91 0.63
CA LYS A 110 11.10 -24.11 -0.72
C LYS A 110 10.02 -24.01 -1.80
N THR A 111 8.88 -24.64 -1.57
CA THR A 111 7.75 -24.60 -2.50
C THR A 111 7.18 -23.18 -2.59
N LEU A 112 7.06 -22.49 -1.45
CA LEU A 112 6.59 -21.11 -1.38
C LEU A 112 7.49 -20.14 -2.13
N SER A 113 8.82 -20.24 -1.96
CA SER A 113 9.78 -19.35 -2.65
C SER A 113 9.74 -19.56 -4.18
N LEU A 114 9.49 -20.79 -4.65
CA LEU A 114 9.33 -21.08 -6.07
C LEU A 114 8.00 -20.57 -6.65
N ILE A 115 6.90 -20.65 -5.88
CA ILE A 115 5.55 -20.25 -6.36
C ILE A 115 5.33 -18.73 -6.31
N SER A 116 5.84 -18.09 -5.26
CA SER A 116 5.64 -16.68 -4.97
C SER A 116 6.89 -15.85 -5.24
N GLY A 117 7.82 -16.38 -6.05
CA GLY A 117 9.02 -15.67 -6.49
C GLY A 117 8.71 -14.47 -7.39
N GLY A 118 9.61 -13.49 -7.38
CA GLY A 118 9.53 -12.29 -8.21
C GLY A 118 9.16 -11.03 -7.42
N THR A 119 9.40 -9.87 -8.04
CA THR A 119 9.20 -8.56 -7.42
C THR A 119 8.05 -7.77 -8.06
N ILE A 120 7.53 -8.21 -9.22
CA ILE A 120 6.41 -7.56 -9.89
C ILE A 120 5.12 -7.82 -9.08
N PRO A 121 4.44 -6.77 -8.57
CA PRO A 121 3.24 -6.94 -7.77
C PRO A 121 2.07 -7.50 -8.61
N ASP A 122 1.19 -8.26 -7.97
CA ASP A 122 -0.03 -8.76 -8.60
C ASP A 122 -1.04 -7.61 -8.73
N ARG A 123 -1.17 -7.05 -9.93
CA ARG A 123 -2.04 -5.89 -10.22
C ARG A 123 -3.50 -6.24 -10.52
N GLY A 124 -4.02 -7.35 -10.00
CA GLY A 124 -5.46 -7.68 -10.14
C GLY A 124 -5.95 -7.71 -11.58
N LEU A 125 -5.20 -8.29 -12.53
CA LEU A 125 -5.66 -8.32 -13.92
C LEU A 125 -6.72 -9.41 -14.14
N TYR A 126 -7.90 -9.03 -14.62
CA TYR A 126 -8.99 -9.93 -15.01
C TYR A 126 -8.87 -10.28 -16.50
N PRO A 127 -8.66 -11.56 -16.85
CA PRO A 127 -8.74 -12.00 -18.24
C PRO A 127 -10.15 -11.77 -18.79
N VAL A 128 -10.23 -11.20 -19.98
CA VAL A 128 -11.49 -11.03 -20.72
C VAL A 128 -11.62 -12.15 -21.73
N ARG A 129 -12.73 -12.89 -21.72
CA ARG A 129 -12.98 -14.05 -22.57
C ARG A 129 -14.27 -13.90 -23.37
N LEU A 130 -14.25 -14.38 -24.61
CA LEU A 130 -15.44 -14.45 -25.45
C LEU A 130 -16.30 -15.65 -25.01
N GLY A 131 -17.42 -15.41 -24.33
CA GLY A 131 -18.24 -16.48 -23.73
C GLY A 131 -17.53 -17.24 -22.58
N PRO A 132 -18.23 -18.16 -21.89
CA PRO A 132 -17.71 -18.85 -20.70
C PRO A 132 -16.44 -19.68 -20.96
N ASP A 133 -16.40 -20.39 -22.09
CA ASP A 133 -15.32 -21.32 -22.46
C ASP A 133 -14.48 -20.84 -23.66
N GLY A 134 -14.75 -19.64 -24.18
CA GLY A 134 -14.07 -19.19 -25.39
C GLY A 134 -12.70 -18.55 -25.14
N PRO A 135 -12.07 -18.08 -26.24
CA PRO A 135 -10.71 -17.58 -26.21
C PRO A 135 -10.61 -16.29 -25.41
N ARG A 136 -9.42 -16.06 -24.83
CA ARG A 136 -9.07 -14.80 -24.17
C ARG A 136 -8.88 -13.72 -25.23
N VAL A 137 -9.61 -12.62 -25.10
CA VAL A 137 -9.60 -11.47 -26.03
C VAL A 137 -8.84 -10.26 -25.46
N GLY A 138 -8.56 -10.24 -24.17
CA GLY A 138 -7.76 -9.20 -23.53
C GLY A 138 -7.63 -9.38 -22.02
N GLU A 139 -7.21 -8.33 -21.34
CA GLU A 139 -7.20 -8.20 -19.87
C GLU A 139 -7.77 -6.83 -19.49
N LEU A 140 -8.37 -6.77 -18.31
CA LEU A 140 -8.79 -5.55 -17.65
C LEU A 140 -8.13 -5.45 -16.29
N ASP A 141 -7.90 -4.22 -15.83
CA ASP A 141 -7.56 -3.93 -14.45
C ASP A 141 -8.75 -4.24 -13.53
N GLU A 142 -8.51 -4.72 -12.31
CA GLU A 142 -9.59 -5.00 -11.35
C GLU A 142 -10.40 -3.77 -10.98
N GLU A 143 -9.79 -2.58 -10.94
CA GLU A 143 -10.53 -1.35 -10.69
C GLU A 143 -11.48 -1.04 -11.85
N MET A 144 -11.01 -1.24 -13.08
CA MET A 144 -11.87 -1.16 -14.27
C MET A 144 -12.99 -2.21 -14.21
N VAL A 145 -12.70 -3.45 -13.79
CA VAL A 145 -13.73 -4.49 -13.62
C VAL A 145 -14.75 -4.12 -12.55
N HIS A 146 -14.30 -3.56 -11.42
CA HIS A 146 -15.17 -3.12 -10.34
C HIS A 146 -16.14 -2.02 -10.80
N GLU A 147 -15.66 -1.09 -11.63
CA GLU A 147 -16.49 -0.05 -12.22
C GLU A 147 -17.35 -0.52 -13.40
N THR A 148 -17.10 -1.74 -13.90
CA THR A 148 -17.81 -2.31 -15.04
C THR A 148 -19.03 -3.10 -14.58
N ARG A 149 -20.15 -2.94 -15.29
CA ARG A 149 -21.38 -3.70 -15.03
C ARG A 149 -21.72 -4.63 -16.20
N PRO A 150 -22.34 -5.80 -15.96
CA PRO A 150 -22.98 -6.58 -17.02
C PRO A 150 -23.88 -5.71 -17.91
N GLY A 151 -23.76 -5.89 -19.23
CA GLY A 151 -24.43 -5.10 -20.26
C GLY A 151 -23.61 -3.93 -20.82
N GLN A 152 -22.58 -3.45 -20.11
CA GLN A 152 -21.73 -2.36 -20.61
C GLN A 152 -20.83 -2.82 -21.76
N VAL A 153 -20.52 -1.91 -22.68
CA VAL A 153 -19.60 -2.15 -23.80
C VAL A 153 -18.23 -1.56 -23.47
N ILE A 154 -17.19 -2.36 -23.63
CA ILE A 154 -15.79 -1.99 -23.41
C ILE A 154 -15.00 -2.17 -24.71
N THR A 155 -13.96 -1.38 -24.93
CA THR A 155 -13.12 -1.48 -26.14
C THR A 155 -11.76 -2.09 -25.82
N LEU A 156 -11.43 -3.26 -26.39
CA LEU A 156 -10.12 -3.89 -26.26
C LEU A 156 -9.44 -3.94 -27.63
N GLY A 157 -8.28 -3.28 -27.74
CA GLY A 157 -7.64 -3.03 -29.02
C GLY A 157 -8.51 -2.13 -29.89
N THR A 158 -8.94 -2.62 -31.05
CA THR A 158 -9.85 -1.91 -31.98
C THR A 158 -11.28 -2.45 -31.94
N THR A 159 -11.57 -3.40 -31.04
CA THR A 159 -12.84 -4.14 -31.05
C THR A 159 -13.65 -3.83 -29.79
N SER A 160 -14.96 -3.62 -29.98
CA SER A 160 -15.92 -3.41 -28.90
C SER A 160 -16.54 -4.73 -28.44
N TRP A 161 -16.65 -4.90 -27.13
CA TRP A 161 -17.09 -6.10 -26.45
C TRP A 161 -18.17 -5.75 -25.42
N ARG A 162 -19.33 -6.40 -25.46
CA ARG A 162 -20.36 -6.26 -24.42
C ARG A 162 -20.09 -7.26 -23.31
N VAL A 163 -20.01 -6.77 -22.08
CA VAL A 163 -19.86 -7.59 -20.88
C VAL A 163 -21.16 -8.34 -20.62
N LEU A 164 -21.08 -9.67 -20.53
CA LEU A 164 -22.21 -10.53 -20.19
C LEU A 164 -22.23 -10.83 -18.70
N GLU A 165 -21.07 -11.18 -18.16
CA GLU A 165 -20.92 -11.60 -16.77
C GLU A 165 -19.54 -11.23 -16.27
N ILE A 166 -19.46 -10.82 -15.01
CA ILE A 166 -18.22 -10.63 -14.28
C ILE A 166 -18.18 -11.70 -13.20
N THR A 167 -17.27 -12.65 -13.35
CA THR A 167 -17.08 -13.72 -12.36
C THR A 167 -15.99 -13.33 -11.37
N ARG A 168 -15.64 -14.22 -10.44
CA ARG A 168 -14.58 -13.99 -9.45
C ARG A 168 -13.19 -13.82 -10.05
N ASP A 169 -12.94 -14.37 -11.24
CA ASP A 169 -11.58 -14.46 -11.81
C ASP A 169 -11.48 -14.08 -13.30
N ARG A 170 -12.60 -13.73 -13.97
CA ARG A 170 -12.62 -13.34 -15.39
C ARG A 170 -13.84 -12.51 -15.74
N VAL A 171 -13.74 -11.75 -16.83
CA VAL A 171 -14.86 -11.04 -17.45
C VAL A 171 -15.27 -11.79 -18.71
N ILE A 172 -16.55 -12.16 -18.80
CA ILE A 172 -17.12 -12.84 -19.96
C ILE A 172 -17.79 -11.79 -20.84
N VAL A 173 -17.43 -11.76 -22.12
CA VAL A 173 -17.93 -10.80 -23.10
C VAL A 173 -18.49 -11.49 -24.34
N GLN A 174 -19.27 -10.74 -25.11
CA GLN A 174 -19.61 -11.05 -26.51
C GLN A 174 -19.22 -9.89 -27.42
N ALA A 175 -19.12 -10.14 -28.72
CA ALA A 175 -18.85 -9.09 -29.69
C ALA A 175 -19.99 -8.04 -29.69
N ALA A 176 -19.62 -6.76 -29.69
CA ALA A 176 -20.54 -5.62 -29.77
C ALA A 176 -20.13 -4.72 -30.95
N ALA A 177 -20.14 -5.28 -32.16
CA ALA A 177 -19.69 -4.60 -33.36
C ALA A 177 -20.54 -3.34 -33.63
N GLY A 178 -19.88 -2.20 -33.83
CA GLY A 178 -20.54 -0.92 -34.12
C GLY A 178 -20.98 -0.12 -32.90
N GLU A 179 -20.83 -0.64 -31.68
CA GLU A 179 -21.13 0.09 -30.45
C GLU A 179 -19.87 0.77 -29.90
N ALA A 180 -20.01 2.05 -29.51
CA ALA A 180 -18.93 2.77 -28.85
C ALA A 180 -18.72 2.19 -27.44
N GLY A 181 -17.56 1.57 -27.22
CA GLY A 181 -17.19 1.02 -25.92
C GLY A 181 -16.43 2.02 -25.06
N ARG A 182 -16.59 1.88 -23.74
CA ARG A 182 -15.73 2.55 -22.76
C ARG A 182 -14.31 2.02 -22.92
N LEU A 183 -13.34 2.91 -23.09
CA LEU A 183 -11.94 2.50 -23.11
C LEU A 183 -11.54 2.02 -21.71
N PRO A 184 -10.94 0.82 -21.59
CA PRO A 184 -10.43 0.35 -20.33
C PRO A 184 -9.31 1.28 -19.89
N PHE A 185 -9.44 1.77 -18.66
CA PHE A 185 -8.39 2.53 -18.03
C PHE A 185 -7.55 1.56 -17.20
N TRP A 186 -6.27 1.84 -17.18
CA TRP A 186 -5.35 1.31 -16.21
C TRP A 186 -5.13 2.49 -15.26
N ARG A 187 -5.56 2.39 -13.99
CA ARG A 187 -5.01 3.28 -12.97
C ARG A 187 -3.58 2.80 -12.75
N GLY A 188 -2.73 3.22 -13.69
CA GLY A 188 -1.31 2.93 -13.71
C GLY A 188 -0.70 3.67 -12.54
N ASP A 189 -0.64 3.00 -11.41
CA ASP A 189 0.06 3.44 -10.21
C ASP A 189 1.58 3.33 -10.44
N GLY A 190 2.06 3.98 -11.50
CA GLY A 190 3.45 4.39 -11.59
C GLY A 190 3.65 5.55 -10.61
N PRO A 191 4.90 5.87 -10.22
CA PRO A 191 5.19 6.91 -9.24
C PRO A 191 4.70 8.32 -9.65
N GLY A 192 4.10 8.47 -10.84
CA GLY A 192 3.77 9.74 -11.45
C GLY A 192 4.98 10.37 -12.12
N ARG A 193 4.78 11.55 -12.70
CA ARG A 193 5.81 12.32 -13.35
C ARG A 193 6.93 12.67 -12.36
N PRO A 194 8.21 12.44 -12.70
CA PRO A 194 9.33 12.85 -11.87
C PRO A 194 9.56 14.37 -11.93
N ALA A 195 10.21 14.89 -10.89
CA ALA A 195 10.49 16.32 -10.74
C ALA A 195 11.26 16.90 -11.95
N GLU A 196 12.21 16.15 -12.51
CA GLU A 196 13.02 16.59 -13.65
C GLU A 196 12.15 16.89 -14.89
N LEU A 197 11.27 15.96 -15.26
CA LEU A 197 10.34 16.15 -16.38
C LEU A 197 9.34 17.27 -16.05
N GLY A 198 8.89 17.34 -14.80
CA GLY A 198 7.99 18.39 -14.36
C GLY A 198 8.58 19.80 -14.46
N LEU A 199 9.84 19.96 -14.05
CA LEU A 199 10.61 21.19 -14.21
C LEU A 199 10.78 21.55 -15.69
N ALA A 200 11.05 20.57 -16.56
CA ALA A 200 11.14 20.81 -18.00
C ALA A 200 9.81 21.34 -18.58
N ILE A 201 8.67 20.79 -18.16
CA ILE A 201 7.34 21.30 -18.52
C ILE A 201 7.16 22.74 -18.01
N GLY A 202 7.55 23.01 -16.75
CA GLY A 202 7.48 24.36 -16.18
C GLY A 202 8.32 25.39 -16.94
N VAL A 203 9.54 25.02 -17.34
CA VAL A 203 10.43 25.86 -18.16
C VAL A 203 9.82 26.11 -19.55
N PHE A 204 9.25 25.07 -20.16
CA PHE A 204 8.55 25.19 -21.45
C PHE A 204 7.37 26.17 -21.33
N LEU A 205 6.51 26.01 -20.33
CA LEU A 205 5.37 26.90 -20.08
C LEU A 205 5.82 28.35 -19.89
N ARG A 206 6.91 28.59 -19.15
CA ARG A 206 7.48 29.94 -18.97
C ARG A 206 7.99 30.54 -20.27
N ARG A 207 8.61 29.74 -21.14
CA ARG A 207 9.08 30.21 -22.46
C ARG A 207 7.88 30.58 -23.33
N MET A 208 6.88 29.70 -23.39
CA MET A 208 5.68 29.91 -24.20
C MET A 208 4.83 31.09 -23.71
N GLU A 209 4.71 31.32 -22.40
CA GLU A 209 3.96 32.45 -21.81
C GLU A 209 4.45 33.81 -22.33
N ARG A 210 5.77 33.95 -22.56
CA ARG A 210 6.39 35.22 -22.99
C ARG A 210 6.19 35.55 -24.46
N LEU A 211 5.75 34.58 -25.26
CA LEU A 211 5.59 34.75 -26.70
C LEU A 211 4.15 35.16 -27.03
N PRO A 212 3.95 36.12 -27.95
CA PRO A 212 2.65 36.39 -28.57
C PRO A 212 2.08 35.13 -29.24
N GLY A 213 0.75 35.05 -29.39
CA GLY A 213 0.09 33.84 -29.90
C GLY A 213 0.60 33.35 -31.27
N GLU A 214 0.89 34.27 -32.20
CA GLU A 214 1.43 33.93 -33.53
C GLU A 214 2.87 33.41 -33.45
N GLU A 215 3.75 34.08 -32.69
CA GLU A 215 5.13 33.64 -32.52
C GLU A 215 5.21 32.31 -31.76
N ARG A 216 4.38 32.14 -30.73
CA ARG A 216 4.24 30.87 -30.00
C ARG A 216 3.83 29.74 -30.93
N MET A 217 2.85 29.97 -31.79
CA MET A 217 2.42 29.00 -32.81
C MET A 217 3.58 28.57 -33.70
N GLN A 218 4.35 29.52 -34.21
CA GLN A 218 5.48 29.24 -35.08
C GLN A 218 6.54 28.40 -34.36
N ARG A 219 6.90 28.77 -33.13
CA ARG A 219 7.88 28.07 -32.28
C ARG A 219 7.45 26.64 -31.96
N LEU A 220 6.16 26.42 -31.69
CA LEU A 220 5.60 25.08 -31.48
C LEU A 220 5.79 24.17 -32.69
N GLN A 221 5.72 24.71 -33.92
CA GLN A 221 5.94 23.93 -35.14
C GLN A 221 7.44 23.72 -35.41
N THR A 222 8.24 24.79 -35.34
CA THR A 222 9.66 24.73 -35.74
C THR A 222 10.54 24.02 -34.72
N ASP A 223 10.39 24.36 -33.44
CA ASP A 223 11.30 23.92 -32.39
C ASP A 223 10.78 22.60 -31.79
N HIS A 224 9.47 22.51 -31.59
CA HIS A 224 8.83 21.33 -31.00
C HIS A 224 8.25 20.34 -32.01
N GLY A 225 8.36 20.60 -33.32
CA GLY A 225 7.99 19.63 -34.37
C GLY A 225 6.51 19.26 -34.38
N LEU A 226 5.64 20.12 -33.83
CA LEU A 226 4.20 19.90 -33.86
C LEU A 226 3.64 20.19 -35.25
N ASP A 227 2.70 19.37 -35.69
CA ASP A 227 1.90 19.69 -36.88
C ASP A 227 1.04 20.96 -36.64
N PRO A 228 0.52 21.60 -37.71
CA PRO A 228 -0.24 22.84 -37.58
C PRO A 228 -1.47 22.75 -36.66
N GLN A 229 -2.15 21.59 -36.61
CA GLN A 229 -3.35 21.40 -35.80
C GLN A 229 -2.99 21.23 -34.32
N ALA A 230 -1.96 20.43 -34.03
CA ALA A 230 -1.41 20.26 -32.69
C ALA A 230 -0.90 21.59 -32.12
N ALA A 231 -0.09 22.33 -32.89
CA ALA A 231 0.40 23.65 -32.50
C ALA A 231 -0.76 24.61 -32.21
N SER A 232 -1.80 24.62 -33.06
CA SER A 232 -2.99 25.46 -32.88
C SER A 232 -3.77 25.14 -31.61
N ASN A 233 -3.97 23.85 -31.35
CA ASN A 233 -4.67 23.40 -30.15
C ASN A 233 -3.92 23.72 -28.86
N LEU A 234 -2.59 23.52 -28.85
CA LEU A 234 -1.76 23.83 -27.69
C LEU A 234 -1.65 25.35 -27.46
N ASN A 235 -1.41 26.13 -28.51
CA ASN A 235 -1.38 27.60 -28.41
C ASN A 235 -2.68 28.14 -27.80
N ARG A 236 -3.83 27.68 -28.32
CA ARG A 236 -5.14 28.06 -27.81
C ARG A 236 -5.36 27.60 -26.37
N TYR A 237 -4.93 26.38 -26.02
CA TYR A 237 -5.05 25.86 -24.65
C TYR A 237 -4.28 26.71 -23.63
N LEU A 238 -3.03 27.09 -23.96
CA LEU A 238 -2.21 27.97 -23.13
C LEU A 238 -2.79 29.39 -23.07
N GLY A 239 -3.34 29.89 -24.19
CA GLY A 239 -4.02 31.18 -24.27
C GLY A 239 -5.25 31.22 -23.36
N GLU A 240 -6.14 30.24 -23.46
CA GLU A 240 -7.34 30.10 -22.61
C GLU A 240 -6.97 30.06 -21.12
N GLN A 241 -5.92 29.30 -20.75
CA GLN A 241 -5.44 29.24 -19.36
C GLN A 241 -4.94 30.61 -18.88
N THR A 242 -4.16 31.29 -19.71
CA THR A 242 -3.63 32.63 -19.38
C THR A 242 -4.76 33.64 -19.24
N THR A 243 -5.77 33.59 -20.10
CA THR A 243 -6.96 34.46 -19.99
C THR A 243 -7.74 34.19 -18.70
N ALA A 244 -7.91 32.91 -18.32
CA ALA A 244 -8.69 32.54 -17.13
C ALA A 244 -7.99 32.90 -15.82
N THR A 245 -6.67 32.68 -15.73
CA THR A 245 -5.92 32.77 -14.46
C THR A 245 -4.92 33.92 -14.39
N GLY A 246 -4.72 34.62 -15.51
CA GLY A 246 -3.74 35.69 -15.69
C GLY A 246 -2.29 35.22 -15.82
N ALA A 247 -2.00 33.93 -15.65
CA ALA A 247 -0.65 33.37 -15.71
C ALA A 247 -0.68 31.85 -15.92
N LEU A 248 0.38 31.29 -16.50
CA LEU A 248 0.63 29.85 -16.51
C LEU A 248 1.37 29.41 -15.22
N PRO A 249 1.11 28.19 -14.72
CA PRO A 249 1.96 27.57 -13.71
C PRO A 249 3.28 27.14 -14.35
N THR A 250 4.41 27.57 -13.80
CA THR A 250 5.74 27.38 -14.40
C THR A 250 6.73 26.84 -13.36
N ASP A 251 7.98 26.61 -13.76
CA ASP A 251 9.07 26.23 -12.85
C ASP A 251 9.40 27.30 -11.80
N ARG A 252 8.88 28.53 -11.94
CA ARG A 252 9.07 29.64 -10.97
C ARG A 252 7.76 30.28 -10.51
N ARG A 253 6.63 29.65 -10.79
CA ARG A 253 5.32 30.17 -10.40
C ARG A 253 4.33 29.05 -10.15
N LEU A 254 3.75 29.03 -8.96
CA LEU A 254 2.53 28.29 -8.67
C LEU A 254 1.31 29.18 -8.96
N VAL A 255 0.25 28.58 -9.49
CA VAL A 255 -1.05 29.26 -9.62
C VAL A 255 -2.02 28.61 -8.64
N VAL A 256 -2.56 29.40 -7.73
CA VAL A 256 -3.61 28.99 -6.80
C VAL A 256 -4.92 29.55 -7.32
N GLU A 257 -5.74 28.66 -7.84
CA GLU A 257 -7.05 28.98 -8.39
C GLU A 257 -8.14 28.55 -7.42
N SER A 258 -9.07 29.45 -7.12
CA SER A 258 -10.24 29.13 -6.30
C SER A 258 -11.54 29.42 -7.05
N PHE A 259 -12.51 28.52 -6.96
CA PHE A 259 -13.83 28.69 -7.55
C PHE A 259 -14.86 27.90 -6.74
N ARG A 260 -16.15 28.21 -6.92
CA ARG A 260 -17.25 27.43 -6.36
C ARG A 260 -17.70 26.37 -7.35
N ASP A 261 -17.99 25.16 -6.86
CA ASP A 261 -18.62 24.14 -7.68
C ASP A 261 -20.15 24.32 -7.73
N GLU A 262 -20.82 23.43 -8.49
CA GLU A 262 -22.27 23.49 -8.70
C GLU A 262 -23.08 23.30 -7.40
N LEU A 263 -22.47 22.74 -6.35
CA LEU A 263 -23.07 22.53 -5.03
C LEU A 263 -22.83 23.72 -4.09
N GLY A 264 -22.05 24.72 -4.53
CA GLY A 264 -21.66 25.88 -3.72
C GLY A 264 -20.38 25.66 -2.91
N ASP A 265 -19.80 24.46 -2.93
CA ASP A 265 -18.58 24.12 -2.21
C ASP A 265 -17.37 24.84 -2.82
N TRP A 266 -16.43 25.21 -1.96
CA TRP A 266 -15.18 25.83 -2.40
C TRP A 266 -14.19 24.77 -2.88
N ARG A 267 -13.57 25.06 -4.03
CA ARG A 267 -12.41 24.34 -4.56
C ARG A 267 -11.20 25.25 -4.54
N LEU A 268 -10.10 24.76 -3.97
CA LEU A 268 -8.79 25.38 -4.06
C LEU A 268 -7.88 24.45 -4.86
N CYS A 269 -7.45 24.88 -6.04
CA CYS A 269 -6.56 24.16 -6.93
C CYS A 269 -5.17 24.81 -6.91
N LEU A 270 -4.17 24.11 -6.39
CA LEU A 270 -2.76 24.46 -6.54
C LEU A 270 -2.24 23.82 -7.84
N LEU A 271 -2.03 24.63 -8.87
CA LEU A 271 -1.53 24.20 -10.17
C LEU A 271 0.00 24.29 -10.20
N ALA A 272 0.64 23.16 -10.49
CA ALA A 272 2.10 23.04 -10.51
C ALA A 272 2.52 21.93 -11.48
N PRO A 273 3.46 22.18 -12.42
CA PRO A 273 3.88 21.16 -13.39
C PRO A 273 4.88 20.15 -12.79
N LEU A 274 5.00 20.00 -11.47
CA LEU A 274 6.13 19.31 -10.82
C LEU A 274 5.99 17.77 -10.78
N GLY A 275 4.79 17.24 -10.99
CA GLY A 275 4.55 15.80 -10.98
C GLY A 275 4.15 15.25 -9.60
N ALA A 276 3.48 14.09 -9.60
CA ALA A 276 2.87 13.53 -8.40
C ALA A 276 3.90 13.13 -7.35
N ARG A 277 5.13 12.77 -7.74
CA ARG A 277 6.22 12.46 -6.78
C ARG A 277 6.52 13.62 -5.83
N VAL A 278 6.36 14.86 -6.31
CA VAL A 278 6.59 16.09 -5.54
C VAL A 278 5.30 16.56 -4.86
N LEU A 279 4.17 16.44 -5.54
CA LEU A 279 2.88 16.98 -5.10
C LEU A 279 2.15 16.08 -4.11
N ALA A 280 2.33 14.76 -4.17
CA ALA A 280 1.75 13.82 -3.21
C ALA A 280 2.20 14.07 -1.76
N PRO A 281 3.52 14.15 -1.44
CA PRO A 281 3.94 14.47 -0.07
C PRO A 281 3.47 15.88 0.36
N LEU A 282 3.43 16.85 -0.55
CA LEU A 282 2.87 18.17 -0.22
C LEU A 282 1.37 18.09 0.11
N ALA A 283 0.61 17.29 -0.64
CA ALA A 283 -0.81 17.08 -0.40
C ALA A 283 -1.08 16.39 0.95
N LEU A 284 -0.29 15.37 1.30
CA LEU A 284 -0.40 14.68 2.60
C LEU A 284 -0.10 15.64 3.76
N ALA A 285 0.90 16.52 3.61
CA ALA A 285 1.20 17.52 4.64
C ALA A 285 0.10 18.59 4.75
N ILE A 286 -0.47 19.03 3.62
CA ILE A 286 -1.63 19.92 3.60
C ILE A 286 -2.83 19.26 4.30
N GLU A 287 -3.09 17.97 4.03
CA GLU A 287 -4.16 17.21 4.70
C GLU A 287 -3.94 17.11 6.21
N ALA A 288 -2.70 16.85 6.64
CA ALA A 288 -2.31 16.84 8.06
C ALA A 288 -2.65 18.18 8.74
N ARG A 289 -2.25 19.29 8.10
CA ARG A 289 -2.43 20.64 8.63
C ARG A 289 -3.90 21.05 8.66
N LEU A 290 -4.65 20.75 7.60
CA LEU A 290 -6.09 20.95 7.54
C LEU A 290 -6.81 20.21 8.69
N GLY A 291 -6.41 18.97 8.99
CA GLY A 291 -6.99 18.19 10.07
C GLY A 291 -6.71 18.71 11.49
N ARG A 292 -5.65 19.52 11.67
CA ARG A 292 -5.28 20.10 12.97
C ARG A 292 -5.84 21.49 13.19
N GLU A 293 -5.76 22.34 12.17
CA GLU A 293 -6.05 23.77 12.29
C GLU A 293 -7.50 24.10 11.92
N PHE A 294 -8.20 23.21 11.20
CA PHE A 294 -9.57 23.44 10.75
C PHE A 294 -10.50 22.34 11.28
N SER A 295 -11.69 22.73 11.73
CA SER A 295 -12.72 21.81 12.24
C SER A 295 -13.33 20.92 11.16
N THR A 296 -13.15 21.29 9.89
CA THR A 296 -13.71 20.56 8.74
C THR A 296 -12.64 19.71 8.07
N THR A 297 -13.00 18.48 7.73
CA THR A 297 -12.12 17.55 7.03
C THR A 297 -12.10 17.91 5.54
N GLY A 298 -11.14 18.74 5.12
CA GLY A 298 -10.93 19.02 3.70
C GLY A 298 -10.55 17.74 2.95
N GLN A 299 -11.19 17.48 1.81
CA GLN A 299 -10.82 16.35 0.95
C GLN A 299 -9.72 16.81 -0.01
N VAL A 300 -8.55 16.18 0.10
CA VAL A 300 -7.37 16.52 -0.72
C VAL A 300 -7.14 15.44 -1.76
N LEU A 301 -6.83 15.86 -2.98
CA LEU A 301 -6.41 15.00 -4.09
C LEU A 301 -5.22 15.62 -4.80
N TRP A 302 -4.29 14.80 -5.26
CA TRP A 302 -3.16 15.22 -6.08
C TRP A 302 -3.17 14.51 -7.44
N THR A 303 -2.54 15.15 -8.42
CA THR A 303 -2.19 14.55 -9.71
C THR A 303 -0.78 15.01 -10.09
N ASP A 304 -0.34 14.72 -11.31
CA ASP A 304 0.91 15.27 -11.82
C ASP A 304 0.90 16.80 -11.98
N ASP A 305 -0.28 17.39 -12.25
CA ASP A 305 -0.42 18.79 -12.65
C ASP A 305 -0.89 19.71 -11.51
N GLY A 306 -1.18 19.16 -10.34
CA GLY A 306 -1.61 19.96 -9.20
C GLY A 306 -2.28 19.19 -8.07
N ILE A 307 -2.67 19.95 -7.05
CA ILE A 307 -3.40 19.50 -5.86
C ILE A 307 -4.75 20.22 -5.86
N VAL A 308 -5.83 19.51 -5.51
CA VAL A 308 -7.15 20.10 -5.28
C VAL A 308 -7.60 19.80 -3.85
N VAL A 309 -8.08 20.84 -3.19
CA VAL A 309 -8.70 20.79 -1.87
C VAL A 309 -10.17 21.18 -2.03
N ARG A 310 -11.07 20.30 -1.57
CA ARG A 310 -12.50 20.59 -1.46
C ARG A 310 -12.83 20.98 -0.02
N MET A 311 -13.66 22.01 0.12
CA MET A 311 -14.22 22.43 1.39
C MET A 311 -15.72 22.68 1.27
N ALA A 312 -16.46 22.36 2.32
CA ALA A 312 -17.91 22.56 2.36
C ALA A 312 -18.29 24.04 2.34
N ASP A 313 -19.45 24.37 1.75
CA ASP A 313 -19.98 25.74 1.78
C ASP A 313 -20.24 26.20 3.23
N GLY A 314 -19.65 27.35 3.60
CA GLY A 314 -19.66 27.90 4.95
C GLY A 314 -18.27 28.06 5.58
N ASP A 315 -17.27 27.30 5.10
CA ASP A 315 -15.89 27.45 5.55
C ASP A 315 -15.17 28.59 4.81
N ARG A 316 -14.45 29.42 5.57
CA ARG A 316 -13.53 30.40 5.00
C ARG A 316 -12.43 29.65 4.24
N LEU A 317 -12.21 29.97 2.97
CA LEU A 317 -11.03 29.53 2.22
C LEU A 317 -9.76 29.88 3.01
N PRO A 318 -8.96 28.88 3.45
CA PRO A 318 -7.69 29.16 4.08
C PRO A 318 -6.78 29.83 3.06
N ASP A 319 -5.94 30.76 3.52
CA ASP A 319 -4.86 31.21 2.67
C ASP A 319 -3.88 30.05 2.46
N LEU A 320 -3.21 30.02 1.31
CA LEU A 320 -2.21 29.00 1.02
C LEU A 320 -1.12 28.98 2.10
N ASP A 321 -0.73 30.14 2.63
CA ASP A 321 0.28 30.26 3.67
C ASP A 321 -0.17 29.65 5.02
N GLU A 322 -1.48 29.44 5.22
CA GLU A 322 -2.03 28.75 6.40
C GLU A 322 -2.01 27.23 6.24
N ILE A 323 -2.02 26.69 5.03
CA ILE A 323 -2.09 25.24 4.78
C ILE A 323 -0.77 24.64 4.29
N LEU A 324 0.20 25.48 3.89
CA LEU A 324 1.53 25.00 3.56
C LEU A 324 2.30 24.57 4.81
N PRO A 325 3.02 23.45 4.75
CA PRO A 325 3.88 23.02 5.84
C PRO A 325 5.20 23.81 5.84
N ASP A 326 5.81 23.96 7.01
CA ASP A 326 7.20 24.36 7.10
C ASP A 326 8.12 23.25 6.55
N VAL A 327 9.26 23.64 5.97
CA VAL A 327 10.21 22.71 5.35
C VAL A 327 10.70 21.66 6.35
N GLU A 328 10.91 22.12 7.58
CA GLU A 328 11.41 21.34 8.71
C GLU A 328 10.36 20.35 9.24
N GLU A 329 9.07 20.64 9.08
CA GLU A 329 7.96 19.78 9.54
C GLU A 329 7.46 18.80 8.48
N LEU A 330 7.75 19.05 7.20
CA LEU A 330 7.22 18.29 6.06
C LEU A 330 7.32 16.77 6.26
N GLU A 331 8.50 16.27 6.63
CA GLU A 331 8.75 14.82 6.70
C GLU A 331 7.94 14.16 7.82
N ALA A 332 7.81 14.82 8.98
CA ALA A 332 7.01 14.34 10.09
C ALA A 332 5.52 14.31 9.72
N GLN A 333 5.00 15.38 9.14
CA GLN A 333 3.59 15.49 8.73
C GLN A 333 3.21 14.50 7.62
N VAL A 334 4.11 14.29 6.64
CA VAL A 334 3.94 13.27 5.60
C VAL A 334 3.90 11.89 6.24
N THR A 335 4.85 11.57 7.11
CA THR A 335 4.94 10.24 7.75
C THR A 335 3.68 9.92 8.55
N GLU A 336 3.18 10.88 9.33
CA GLU A 336 1.97 10.73 10.14
C GLU A 336 0.72 10.46 9.29
N THR A 337 0.55 11.20 8.19
CA THR A 337 -0.64 11.09 7.34
C THR A 337 -0.57 9.90 6.40
N LEU A 338 0.65 9.53 5.97
CA LEU A 338 0.89 8.43 5.05
C LEU A 338 0.32 7.11 5.58
N ALA A 339 0.46 6.82 6.87
CA ALA A 339 0.01 5.57 7.49
C ALA A 339 -1.47 5.25 7.24
N GLY A 340 -2.32 6.29 7.22
CA GLY A 340 -3.76 6.18 6.98
C GLY A 340 -4.18 6.30 5.51
N SER A 341 -3.21 6.48 4.60
CA SER A 341 -3.49 6.72 3.18
C SER A 341 -3.76 5.43 2.39
N PRO A 342 -4.58 5.49 1.32
CA PRO A 342 -4.74 4.37 0.39
C PRO A 342 -3.42 3.90 -0.24
N LEU A 343 -2.49 4.83 -0.50
CA LEU A 343 -1.16 4.54 -1.03
C LEU A 343 -0.37 3.60 -0.10
N PHE A 344 -0.37 3.88 1.21
CA PHE A 344 0.33 3.04 2.17
C PHE A 344 -0.31 1.66 2.29
N ALA A 345 -1.64 1.57 2.32
CA ALA A 345 -2.35 0.29 2.36
C ALA A 345 -2.02 -0.57 1.12
N GLN A 346 -1.92 0.05 -0.05
CA GLN A 346 -1.51 -0.63 -1.27
C GLN A 346 -0.05 -1.08 -1.21
N ALA A 347 0.87 -0.17 -0.90
CA ALA A 347 2.30 -0.48 -0.80
C ALA A 347 2.56 -1.58 0.24
N PHE A 348 1.87 -1.54 1.38
CA PHE A 348 1.96 -2.57 2.42
C PHE A 348 1.53 -3.94 1.88
N ARG A 349 0.40 -4.02 1.17
CA ARG A 349 -0.07 -5.28 0.56
C ARG A 349 0.97 -5.85 -0.41
N GLU A 350 1.55 -4.99 -1.24
CA GLU A 350 2.56 -5.40 -2.23
C GLU A 350 3.85 -5.89 -1.55
N ASN A 351 4.34 -5.16 -0.55
CA ASN A 351 5.53 -5.51 0.22
C ASN A 351 5.30 -6.81 1.03
N ALA A 352 4.14 -6.96 1.68
CA ALA A 352 3.78 -8.16 2.45
C ALA A 352 3.63 -9.40 1.55
N ALA A 353 3.08 -9.24 0.35
CA ALA A 353 3.02 -10.32 -0.64
C ALA A 353 4.42 -10.72 -1.11
N ARG A 354 5.29 -9.74 -1.43
CA ARG A 354 6.67 -9.99 -1.86
C ARG A 354 7.49 -10.66 -0.75
N ALA A 355 7.30 -10.25 0.49
CA ALA A 355 7.91 -10.83 1.69
C ALA A 355 7.38 -12.22 2.08
N LEU A 356 6.51 -12.83 1.26
CA LEU A 356 5.94 -14.17 1.49
C LEU A 356 5.04 -14.27 2.75
N LEU A 357 4.52 -13.13 3.23
CA LEU A 357 3.57 -13.07 4.33
C LEU A 357 2.14 -13.32 3.87
N LEU A 358 1.84 -13.05 2.60
CA LEU A 358 0.56 -13.34 1.96
C LEU A 358 0.72 -14.45 0.90
N PRO A 359 0.90 -15.72 1.32
CA PRO A 359 1.24 -16.80 0.39
C PRO A 359 0.09 -17.15 -0.57
N ARG A 360 0.46 -17.49 -1.81
CA ARG A 360 -0.46 -18.06 -2.79
C ARG A 360 -0.78 -19.52 -2.43
N ARG A 361 -2.03 -19.93 -2.59
CA ARG A 361 -2.49 -21.30 -2.27
C ARG A 361 -2.01 -22.36 -3.25
N LYS A 362 -1.87 -22.05 -4.55
CA LYS A 362 -1.45 -22.99 -5.58
C LYS A 362 -0.53 -22.33 -6.62
N PRO A 363 0.44 -23.07 -7.19
CA PRO A 363 1.18 -22.61 -8.37
C PRO A 363 0.22 -22.25 -9.52
N GLY A 364 0.44 -21.10 -10.16
CA GLY A 364 -0.35 -20.66 -11.33
C GLY A 364 -1.77 -20.16 -11.04
N GLN A 365 -2.28 -20.31 -9.81
CA GLN A 365 -3.60 -19.77 -9.42
C GLN A 365 -3.41 -18.45 -8.68
N ARG A 366 -3.85 -17.34 -9.31
CA ARG A 366 -3.87 -16.03 -8.64
C ARG A 366 -4.86 -16.04 -7.48
N THR A 367 -4.47 -15.40 -6.38
CA THR A 367 -5.41 -15.12 -5.29
C THR A 367 -6.18 -13.86 -5.68
N PRO A 368 -7.53 -13.88 -5.72
CA PRO A 368 -8.31 -12.68 -6.04
C PRO A 368 -7.85 -11.49 -5.20
N LEU A 369 -7.69 -10.31 -5.81
CA LEU A 369 -7.06 -9.17 -5.12
C LEU A 369 -7.89 -8.72 -3.92
N TRP A 370 -9.22 -8.78 -3.97
CA TRP A 370 -10.07 -8.48 -2.80
C TRP A 370 -9.71 -9.34 -1.58
N VAL A 371 -9.38 -10.63 -1.78
CA VAL A 371 -8.91 -11.51 -0.70
C VAL A 371 -7.52 -11.08 -0.23
N GLN A 372 -6.64 -10.69 -1.15
CA GLN A 372 -5.32 -10.15 -0.79
C GLN A 372 -5.45 -8.83 -0.02
N ARG A 373 -6.38 -7.94 -0.39
CA ARG A 373 -6.69 -6.68 0.27
C ARG A 373 -7.19 -6.93 1.68
N LEU A 374 -8.19 -7.81 1.85
CA LEU A 374 -8.72 -8.17 3.17
C LEU A 374 -7.61 -8.73 4.08
N ARG A 375 -6.81 -9.68 3.59
CA ARG A 375 -5.70 -10.26 4.36
C ARG A 375 -4.62 -9.24 4.70
N ALA A 376 -4.27 -8.36 3.76
CA ALA A 376 -3.29 -7.31 4.00
C ALA A 376 -3.80 -6.28 5.01
N GLN A 377 -5.08 -5.91 4.96
CA GLN A 377 -5.71 -5.02 5.95
C GLN A 377 -5.71 -5.65 7.34
N SER A 378 -6.12 -6.92 7.46
CA SER A 378 -6.08 -7.64 8.73
C SER A 378 -4.66 -7.78 9.27
N LEU A 379 -3.68 -8.06 8.41
CA LEU A 379 -2.27 -8.09 8.81
C LEU A 379 -1.82 -6.71 9.29
N LEU A 380 -2.14 -5.65 8.54
CA LEU A 380 -1.75 -4.28 8.86
C LEU A 380 -2.33 -3.83 10.20
N SER A 381 -3.60 -4.12 10.49
CA SER A 381 -4.23 -3.76 11.77
C SER A 381 -3.55 -4.43 12.97
N VAL A 382 -2.98 -5.63 12.77
CA VAL A 382 -2.23 -6.32 13.82
C VAL A 382 -0.81 -5.78 13.94
N VAL A 383 -0.10 -5.57 12.83
CA VAL A 383 1.31 -5.14 12.89
C VAL A 383 1.51 -3.65 13.15
N GLN A 384 0.45 -2.83 13.02
CA GLN A 384 0.51 -1.40 13.36
C GLN A 384 0.82 -1.15 14.85
N THR A 385 0.51 -2.10 15.74
CA THR A 385 0.92 -2.05 17.16
C THR A 385 2.39 -2.40 17.38
N HIS A 386 3.09 -2.85 16.33
CA HIS A 386 4.51 -3.20 16.32
C HIS A 386 5.28 -2.29 15.35
N PRO A 387 5.68 -1.08 15.76
CA PRO A 387 6.39 -0.13 14.88
C PRO A 387 7.69 -0.67 14.28
N SER A 388 8.32 -1.65 14.93
CA SER A 388 9.55 -2.31 14.46
C SER A 388 9.30 -3.44 13.46
N PHE A 389 8.05 -3.70 13.06
CA PHE A 389 7.75 -4.75 12.11
C PHE A 389 8.39 -4.44 10.74
N PRO A 390 9.29 -5.31 10.21
CA PRO A 390 10.12 -4.98 9.05
C PRO A 390 9.34 -4.53 7.81
N ILE A 391 8.15 -5.11 7.55
CA ILE A 391 7.36 -4.73 6.37
C ILE A 391 6.61 -3.40 6.55
N VAL A 392 6.30 -3.00 7.79
CA VAL A 392 5.80 -1.65 8.06
C VAL A 392 6.91 -0.63 7.76
N LEU A 393 8.13 -0.87 8.27
CA LEU A 393 9.30 -0.04 8.00
C LEU A 393 9.62 0.03 6.50
N GLU A 394 9.58 -1.11 5.79
CA GLU A 394 9.76 -1.16 4.35
C GLU A 394 8.69 -0.37 3.60
N THR A 395 7.44 -0.37 4.08
CA THR A 395 6.37 0.39 3.45
C THR A 395 6.59 1.89 3.57
N TYR A 396 7.01 2.37 4.74
CA TYR A 396 7.46 3.76 4.88
C TYR A 396 8.63 4.07 3.96
N ARG A 397 9.66 3.22 3.93
CA ARG A 397 10.83 3.40 3.07
C ARG A 397 10.44 3.49 1.58
N HIS A 398 9.63 2.54 1.11
CA HIS A 398 9.12 2.48 -0.27
C HIS A 398 8.37 3.76 -0.62
N CYS A 399 7.39 4.17 0.18
CA CYS A 399 6.62 5.39 -0.08
C CYS A 399 7.50 6.66 -0.04
N LEU A 400 8.31 6.83 1.01
CA LEU A 400 9.07 8.07 1.23
C LEU A 400 10.27 8.23 0.28
N ARG A 401 10.86 7.13 -0.21
CA ARG A 401 12.06 7.18 -1.07
C ARG A 401 11.82 6.81 -2.53
N ASP A 402 10.99 5.79 -2.79
CA ASP A 402 10.83 5.28 -4.15
C ASP A 402 9.61 5.91 -4.83
N VAL A 403 8.52 6.14 -4.09
CA VAL A 403 7.33 6.82 -4.63
C VAL A 403 7.52 8.33 -4.59
N PHE A 404 7.77 8.91 -3.42
CA PHE A 404 7.92 10.35 -3.24
C PHE A 404 9.32 10.86 -3.61
N ASP A 405 9.38 12.15 -3.91
CA ASP A 405 10.62 12.92 -4.05
C ASP A 405 10.62 14.03 -2.99
N LEU A 406 10.81 13.63 -1.72
CA LEU A 406 10.89 14.57 -0.60
C LEU A 406 11.96 15.66 -0.78
N PRO A 407 13.17 15.38 -1.33
CA PRO A 407 14.13 16.42 -1.64
C PRO A 407 13.56 17.50 -2.57
N ALA A 408 12.88 17.12 -3.65
CA ALA A 408 12.23 18.07 -4.55
C ALA A 408 11.07 18.84 -3.88
N THR A 409 10.29 18.20 -3.00
CA THR A 409 9.24 18.89 -2.23
C THR A 409 9.81 19.89 -1.24
N LYS A 410 10.91 19.55 -0.55
CA LYS A 410 11.64 20.49 0.33
C LYS A 410 12.23 21.65 -0.48
N ALA A 411 12.74 21.40 -1.68
CA ALA A 411 13.24 22.44 -2.59
C ALA A 411 12.11 23.39 -3.05
N LEU A 412 10.92 22.86 -3.34
CA LEU A 412 9.73 23.66 -3.65
C LEU A 412 9.36 24.59 -2.48
N LEU A 413 9.22 24.04 -1.26
CA LEU A 413 8.86 24.82 -0.07
C LEU A 413 9.93 25.87 0.25
N THR A 414 11.21 25.52 0.12
CA THR A 414 12.32 26.47 0.27
C THR A 414 12.22 27.59 -0.75
N GLY A 415 11.91 27.26 -2.01
CA GLY A 415 11.72 28.24 -3.09
C GLY A 415 10.51 29.16 -2.88
N LEU A 416 9.46 28.68 -2.21
CA LEU A 416 8.34 29.52 -1.79
C LEU A 416 8.75 30.45 -0.65
N ARG A 417 9.45 29.93 0.36
CA ARG A 417 9.95 30.68 1.52
C ARG A 417 10.91 31.81 1.12
N ASP A 418 11.85 31.54 0.22
CA ASP A 418 12.83 32.52 -0.27
C ASP A 418 12.31 33.41 -1.42
N ARG A 419 11.07 33.15 -1.88
CA ARG A 419 10.38 33.84 -2.98
C ARG A 419 11.03 33.70 -4.35
N SER A 420 11.92 32.71 -4.55
CA SER A 420 12.41 32.33 -5.88
C SER A 420 11.31 31.67 -6.74
N ILE A 421 10.33 31.04 -6.09
CA ILE A 421 9.07 30.55 -6.66
C ILE A 421 7.95 31.47 -6.17
N ARG A 422 7.18 32.04 -7.11
CA ARG A 422 6.09 32.97 -6.79
C ARG A 422 4.75 32.27 -6.75
N ILE A 423 3.84 32.76 -5.90
CA ILE A 423 2.45 32.32 -5.88
C ILE A 423 1.59 33.38 -6.60
N LYS A 424 0.80 32.96 -7.58
CA LYS A 424 -0.26 33.78 -8.18
C LYS A 424 -1.61 33.24 -7.71
N ARG A 425 -2.33 34.03 -6.92
CA ARG A 425 -3.69 33.73 -6.48
C ARG A 425 -4.71 34.31 -7.47
N VAL A 426 -5.76 33.56 -7.77
CA VAL A 426 -6.87 33.99 -8.62
C VAL A 426 -8.16 33.30 -8.21
N THR A 427 -9.26 34.03 -8.22
CA THR A 427 -10.61 33.48 -8.07
C THR A 427 -11.30 33.52 -9.42
N THR A 428 -11.86 32.40 -9.85
CA THR A 428 -12.54 32.24 -11.13
C THR A 428 -14.01 31.83 -10.90
N ASP A 429 -14.88 32.18 -11.84
CA ASP A 429 -16.31 31.79 -11.76
C ASP A 429 -16.51 30.29 -12.07
N ALA A 430 -15.55 29.69 -12.79
CA ALA A 430 -15.57 28.30 -13.21
C ALA A 430 -14.12 27.80 -13.38
N PRO A 431 -13.86 26.48 -13.28
CA PRO A 431 -12.52 25.94 -13.37
C PRO A 431 -11.86 26.27 -14.72
N SER A 432 -10.62 26.74 -14.65
CA SER A 432 -9.76 26.99 -15.80
C SER A 432 -9.49 25.71 -16.61
N PRO A 433 -8.98 25.84 -17.86
CA PRO A 433 -8.58 24.69 -18.66
C PRO A 433 -7.62 23.70 -17.98
N PHE A 434 -6.76 24.16 -17.07
CA PHE A 434 -5.85 23.31 -16.29
C PHE A 434 -6.54 22.73 -15.06
N ALA A 435 -7.30 23.54 -14.30
CA ALA A 435 -8.03 23.07 -13.13
C ALA A 435 -9.11 22.02 -13.49
N ARG A 436 -9.72 22.09 -14.69
CA ARG A 436 -10.69 21.09 -15.15
C ARG A 436 -10.17 19.66 -15.12
N SER A 437 -8.89 19.45 -15.47
CA SER A 437 -8.29 18.12 -15.43
C SER A 437 -8.17 17.60 -13.98
N LEU A 438 -7.83 18.48 -13.03
CA LEU A 438 -7.78 18.15 -11.61
C LEU A 438 -9.17 17.85 -11.03
N VAL A 439 -10.14 18.70 -11.33
CA VAL A 439 -11.53 18.54 -10.87
C VAL A 439 -12.12 17.26 -11.45
N PHE A 440 -11.86 16.96 -12.72
CA PHE A 440 -12.30 15.72 -13.32
C PHE A 440 -11.70 14.51 -12.58
N ALA A 441 -10.39 14.51 -12.29
CA ALA A 441 -9.75 13.46 -11.51
C ALA A 441 -10.35 13.31 -10.10
N PHE A 442 -10.62 14.44 -9.43
CA PHE A 442 -11.30 14.45 -8.13
C PHE A 442 -12.69 13.81 -8.21
N THR A 443 -13.51 14.26 -9.15
CA THR A 443 -14.87 13.74 -9.32
C THR A 443 -14.83 12.25 -9.62
N GLN A 444 -13.90 11.76 -10.45
CA GLN A 444 -13.75 10.33 -10.67
C GLN A 444 -13.40 9.58 -9.37
N GLN A 445 -12.48 10.08 -8.55
CA GLN A 445 -12.13 9.39 -7.31
C GLN A 445 -13.31 9.35 -6.30
N PHE A 446 -13.96 10.48 -6.05
CA PHE A 446 -14.97 10.59 -4.99
C PHE A 446 -16.41 10.26 -5.43
N LEU A 447 -16.73 10.24 -6.73
CA LEU A 447 -18.03 9.78 -7.25
C LEU A 447 -18.11 8.25 -7.34
N TYR A 448 -16.97 7.56 -7.44
CA TYR A 448 -16.90 6.09 -7.54
C TYR A 448 -16.43 5.40 -6.26
N GLU A 449 -15.97 6.14 -5.25
CA GLU A 449 -15.99 5.70 -3.85
C GLU A 449 -17.46 5.65 -3.38
N GLY A 450 -18.20 4.60 -3.74
CA GLY A 450 -19.61 4.44 -3.38
C GLY A 450 -19.83 4.53 -1.86
N ASP A 451 -20.91 5.23 -1.46
CA ASP A 451 -21.51 5.35 -0.11
C ASP A 451 -20.75 4.71 1.08
N LEU A 452 -19.51 5.16 1.30
CA LEU A 452 -18.77 4.90 2.54
C LEU A 452 -18.65 6.24 3.26
N PRO A 453 -19.35 6.44 4.38
CA PRO A 453 -19.31 7.70 5.09
C PRO A 453 -17.87 8.06 5.49
N ALA A 454 -17.44 9.28 5.16
CA ALA A 454 -16.14 9.81 5.54
C ALA A 454 -15.87 9.79 7.07
N SER A 455 -16.92 9.61 7.88
CA SER A 455 -16.86 9.41 9.33
C SER A 455 -16.24 8.07 9.76
N GLU A 456 -16.21 7.03 8.92
CA GLU A 456 -15.65 5.72 9.29
C GLU A 456 -14.10 5.69 9.26
N ARG A 457 -13.44 6.63 8.58
CA ARG A 457 -11.97 6.70 8.53
C ARG A 457 -11.32 7.33 9.77
N ARG A 458 -12.07 8.11 10.56
CA ARG A 458 -11.58 8.73 11.82
C ARG A 458 -12.19 8.14 13.10
N ALA A 459 -13.23 7.33 13.00
CA ALA A 459 -13.94 6.77 14.15
C ALA A 459 -13.33 5.49 14.75
N GLN A 460 -12.24 4.93 14.20
CA GLN A 460 -11.57 3.76 14.81
C GLN A 460 -10.69 4.12 16.03
N ALA A 461 -10.65 5.39 16.43
CA ALA A 461 -9.90 5.86 17.60
C ALA A 461 -10.77 6.22 18.82
N LEU A 462 -12.09 5.98 18.81
CA LEU A 462 -12.95 6.27 19.96
C LEU A 462 -13.83 5.08 20.34
N THR A 463 -13.41 4.43 21.42
CA THR A 463 -14.15 3.49 22.26
C THR A 463 -15.58 3.98 22.49
N LEU A 464 -16.61 3.25 22.03
CA LEU A 464 -17.85 3.09 22.81
C LEU A 464 -18.80 2.01 22.29
N ASP A 465 -19.58 1.57 23.27
CA ASP A 465 -20.32 0.34 23.47
C ASP A 465 -21.45 0.08 22.44
N ARG A 466 -21.35 -1.07 21.76
CA ARG A 466 -22.27 -1.57 20.73
C ARG A 466 -23.64 -2.01 21.26
N ARG A 467 -23.93 -1.85 22.56
CA ARG A 467 -25.21 -2.22 23.17
C ARG A 467 -26.34 -1.22 22.87
N LEU A 468 -26.05 0.08 22.73
CA LEU A 468 -27.03 1.16 22.49
C LEU A 468 -27.42 1.35 21.01
N LEU A 469 -26.56 0.91 20.08
CA LEU A 469 -26.85 0.94 18.63
C LEU A 469 -27.80 -0.18 18.18
N ARG A 470 -28.09 -1.15 19.05
CA ARG A 470 -29.01 -2.26 18.78
C ARG A 470 -30.48 -1.99 19.15
N GLU A 471 -30.77 -0.95 19.94
CA GLU A 471 -32.16 -0.60 20.33
C GLU A 471 -32.86 0.33 19.32
N LEU A 472 -32.13 0.95 18.39
CA LEU A 472 -32.66 1.97 17.47
C LEU A 472 -33.02 1.45 16.06
N LEU A 473 -32.84 0.14 15.80
CA LEU A 473 -33.02 -0.46 14.47
C LEU A 473 -33.89 -1.74 14.46
N GLY A 474 -34.80 -1.91 15.42
CA GLY A 474 -35.83 -2.97 15.35
C GLY A 474 -36.68 -2.85 14.06
N GLU A 475 -37.09 -3.90 13.36
CA GLU A 475 -37.42 -5.29 13.75
C GLU A 475 -37.03 -6.28 12.61
N GLU A 476 -36.52 -7.46 12.99
CA GLU A 476 -37.11 -8.83 12.83
C GLU A 476 -37.21 -9.35 11.38
N ASP A 477 -36.83 -10.56 11.00
CA ASP A 477 -36.74 -11.82 11.72
C ASP A 477 -35.84 -12.76 10.89
N LEU A 478 -34.93 -13.52 11.50
CA LEU A 478 -34.38 -14.78 10.96
C LEU A 478 -33.65 -15.54 12.07
N ARG A 479 -34.43 -16.14 12.98
CA ARG A 479 -33.95 -17.30 13.74
C ARG A 479 -33.93 -18.52 12.83
N GLN A 480 -32.74 -18.93 12.40
CA GLN A 480 -32.41 -20.34 12.17
C GLN A 480 -31.04 -20.65 12.75
N LEU A 481 -31.08 -21.18 13.97
CA LEU A 481 -30.21 -22.20 14.58
C LEU A 481 -28.79 -22.31 14.00
N LEU A 482 -27.80 -21.73 14.70
CA LEU A 482 -26.46 -22.29 14.67
C LEU A 482 -26.53 -23.72 15.23
N ASP A 483 -26.26 -24.69 14.38
CA ASP A 483 -26.15 -26.09 14.79
C ASP A 483 -24.99 -26.22 15.81
N ALA A 484 -25.28 -26.81 16.97
CA ALA A 484 -24.29 -27.10 18.00
C ALA A 484 -23.13 -27.95 17.46
N ARG A 485 -23.38 -28.79 16.44
CA ARG A 485 -22.32 -29.55 15.77
C ARG A 485 -21.38 -28.68 14.95
N SER A 486 -21.88 -27.62 14.31
CA SER A 486 -21.05 -26.66 13.57
C SER A 486 -20.16 -25.85 14.52
N ILE A 487 -20.68 -25.48 15.70
CA ILE A 487 -19.88 -24.81 16.74
C ILE A 487 -18.81 -25.76 17.28
N ALA A 488 -19.15 -27.02 17.56
CA ALA A 488 -18.20 -28.03 18.01
C ALA A 488 -17.12 -28.34 16.95
N ALA A 489 -17.49 -28.37 15.67
CA ALA A 489 -16.55 -28.57 14.57
C ALA A 489 -15.56 -27.40 14.47
N VAL A 490 -16.04 -26.16 14.45
CA VAL A 490 -15.18 -24.96 14.42
C VAL A 490 -14.31 -24.87 15.67
N HIS A 491 -14.84 -25.21 16.85
CA HIS A 491 -14.06 -25.27 18.08
C HIS A 491 -12.94 -26.32 17.99
N ALA A 492 -13.23 -27.52 17.47
CA ALA A 492 -12.22 -28.56 17.27
C ALA A 492 -11.15 -28.17 16.23
N GLU A 493 -11.52 -27.42 15.18
CA GLU A 493 -10.57 -26.86 14.21
C GLU A 493 -9.68 -25.80 14.87
N LEU A 494 -10.28 -24.84 15.58
CA LEU A 494 -9.56 -23.79 16.30
C LEU A 494 -8.63 -24.39 17.36
N GLN A 495 -9.05 -25.44 18.05
CA GLN A 495 -8.23 -26.16 19.01
C GLN A 495 -7.23 -27.14 18.38
N ALA A 496 -7.15 -27.23 17.04
CA ALA A 496 -6.31 -28.19 16.32
C ALA A 496 -6.51 -29.67 16.73
N MET A 497 -7.73 -30.02 17.15
CA MET A 497 -8.12 -31.39 17.50
C MET A 497 -8.81 -32.11 16.33
N ALA A 498 -9.32 -31.35 15.35
CA ALA A 498 -9.96 -31.87 14.14
C ALA A 498 -8.95 -32.52 13.18
N ASP A 499 -9.42 -33.52 12.43
CA ASP A 499 -8.61 -34.22 11.43
C ASP A 499 -8.13 -33.23 10.35
N GLY A 500 -6.83 -33.25 10.06
CA GLY A 500 -6.18 -32.32 9.13
C GLY A 500 -5.68 -31.01 9.75
N PHE A 501 -6.03 -30.72 11.01
CA PHE A 501 -5.54 -29.54 11.76
C PHE A 501 -4.52 -29.87 12.86
N ARG A 502 -4.37 -31.16 13.20
CA ARG A 502 -3.34 -31.65 14.12
C ARG A 502 -1.94 -31.40 13.58
N ALA A 503 -1.00 -31.12 14.48
CA ALA A 503 0.41 -30.98 14.16
C ALA A 503 0.98 -32.31 13.65
N ARG A 504 1.75 -32.26 12.56
CA ARG A 504 2.31 -33.45 11.90
C ARG A 504 3.83 -33.56 12.05
N ASP A 505 4.45 -32.55 12.63
CA ASP A 505 5.88 -32.49 12.91
C ASP A 505 6.17 -31.54 14.10
N PRO A 506 7.40 -31.55 14.67
CA PRO A 506 7.74 -30.69 15.80
C PRO A 506 7.60 -29.20 15.51
N ASP A 507 7.71 -28.79 14.25
CA ASP A 507 7.57 -27.41 13.85
C ASP A 507 6.09 -26.98 13.96
N GLU A 508 5.14 -27.78 13.45
CA GLU A 508 3.71 -27.53 13.63
C GLU A 508 3.27 -27.57 15.11
N LEU A 509 3.89 -28.40 15.95
CA LEU A 509 3.65 -28.38 17.40
C LEU A 509 4.07 -27.06 18.05
N HIS A 510 5.23 -26.52 17.66
CA HIS A 510 5.68 -25.20 18.13
C HIS A 510 4.71 -24.08 17.74
N ASP A 511 4.16 -24.12 16.52
CA ASP A 511 3.15 -23.14 16.07
C ASP A 511 1.85 -23.25 16.87
N LEU A 512 1.49 -24.45 17.34
CA LEU A 512 0.33 -24.63 18.22
C LEU A 512 0.56 -23.98 19.59
N LEU A 513 1.75 -24.09 20.18
CA LEU A 513 2.10 -23.41 21.43
C LEU A 513 2.00 -21.89 21.28
N ARG A 514 2.47 -21.34 20.15
CA ARG A 514 2.39 -19.90 19.83
C ARG A 514 0.97 -19.39 19.62
N ARG A 515 -0.01 -20.28 19.38
CA ARG A 515 -1.40 -19.91 19.03
C ARG A 515 -2.41 -20.24 20.12
N LEU A 516 -2.19 -21.32 20.86
CA LEU A 516 -3.09 -21.81 21.90
C LEU A 516 -2.57 -21.49 23.31
N GLY A 517 -1.33 -20.99 23.42
CA GLY A 517 -0.65 -20.81 24.68
C GLY A 517 -0.09 -22.13 25.22
N ASP A 518 -0.09 -22.26 26.54
CA ASP A 518 0.52 -23.39 27.22
C ASP A 518 -0.31 -24.67 27.10
N LEU A 519 0.38 -25.81 26.89
CA LEU A 519 -0.28 -27.11 26.73
C LEU A 519 0.33 -28.15 27.69
N SER A 520 -0.53 -28.99 28.28
CA SER A 520 -0.10 -30.21 28.96
C SER A 520 0.31 -31.32 28.00
N ALA A 521 0.96 -32.36 28.51
CA ALA A 521 1.32 -33.54 27.72
C ALA A 521 0.10 -34.21 27.04
N ASP A 522 -1.03 -34.30 27.74
CA ASP A 522 -2.26 -34.90 27.21
C ASP A 522 -2.88 -34.03 26.10
N GLU A 523 -2.84 -32.71 26.29
CA GLU A 523 -3.32 -31.74 25.31
C GLU A 523 -2.47 -31.70 24.04
N ILE A 524 -1.17 -31.89 24.16
CA ILE A 524 -0.23 -32.05 23.04
C ILE A 524 -0.57 -33.32 22.26
N GLN A 525 -0.77 -34.45 22.94
CA GLN A 525 -1.07 -35.71 22.28
C GLN A 525 -2.41 -35.67 21.53
N ALA A 526 -3.41 -34.96 22.07
CA ALA A 526 -4.71 -34.76 21.40
C ALA A 526 -4.63 -33.90 20.12
N ARG A 527 -3.55 -33.13 19.96
CA ARG A 527 -3.34 -32.16 18.86
C ARG A 527 -2.21 -32.55 17.92
N CYS A 528 -1.64 -33.75 18.07
CA CYS A 528 -0.58 -34.28 17.21
C CYS A 528 -1.06 -35.50 16.41
N ASP A 529 -0.69 -35.54 15.14
CA ASP A 529 -0.82 -36.70 14.24
C ASP A 529 0.53 -37.43 14.17
N GLY A 530 1.01 -37.88 15.34
CA GLY A 530 2.34 -38.44 15.54
C GLY A 530 2.74 -38.57 17.01
N ASP A 531 4.04 -38.76 17.27
CA ASP A 531 4.60 -38.85 18.61
C ASP A 531 4.88 -37.45 19.19
N GLY A 532 3.85 -36.87 19.81
CA GLY A 532 3.93 -35.54 20.43
C GLY A 532 4.97 -35.48 21.56
N ALA A 533 5.26 -36.60 22.24
CA ALA A 533 6.26 -36.66 23.29
C ALA A 533 7.68 -36.55 22.73
N ALA A 534 7.97 -37.27 21.64
CA ALA A 534 9.26 -37.16 20.94
C ALA A 534 9.49 -35.75 20.38
N TRP A 535 8.45 -35.12 19.81
CA TRP A 535 8.53 -33.75 19.32
C TRP A 535 8.75 -32.74 20.42
N THR A 536 8.08 -32.91 21.56
CA THR A 536 8.28 -32.08 22.75
C THR A 536 9.71 -32.17 23.26
N GLN A 537 10.28 -33.38 23.35
CA GLN A 537 11.68 -33.56 23.74
C GLN A 537 12.64 -32.88 22.76
N GLY A 538 12.36 -32.96 21.45
CA GLY A 538 13.14 -32.27 20.42
C GLY A 538 13.06 -30.74 20.52
N LEU A 539 11.88 -30.19 20.83
CA LEU A 539 11.69 -28.75 21.02
C LEU A 539 12.40 -28.24 22.29
N VAL A 540 12.32 -28.97 23.40
CA VAL A 540 13.01 -28.61 24.64
C VAL A 540 14.52 -28.76 24.50
N GLY A 541 14.98 -29.89 23.94
CA GLY A 541 16.41 -30.14 23.72
C GLY A 541 17.05 -29.17 22.72
N GLY A 542 16.27 -28.67 21.76
CA GLY A 542 16.68 -27.64 20.80
C GLY A 542 16.48 -26.20 21.29
N GLY A 543 16.10 -25.98 22.56
CA GLY A 543 15.93 -24.63 23.11
C GLY A 543 14.79 -23.83 22.46
N ARG A 544 13.74 -24.49 22.01
CA ARG A 544 12.57 -23.87 21.34
C ARG A 544 11.31 -23.87 22.21
N ALA A 545 11.24 -24.73 23.21
CA ALA A 545 10.15 -24.74 24.18
C ALA A 545 10.69 -25.01 25.59
N ILE A 546 9.96 -24.58 26.60
CA ILE A 546 10.31 -24.77 28.01
C ILE A 546 9.13 -25.32 28.80
N TRP A 547 9.44 -26.10 29.83
CA TRP A 547 8.45 -26.54 30.80
C TRP A 547 8.35 -25.53 31.95
N LEU A 548 7.14 -25.01 32.16
CA LEU A 548 6.79 -24.17 33.30
C LEU A 548 5.79 -24.89 34.21
N ARG A 549 5.72 -24.48 35.48
CA ARG A 549 4.75 -25.01 36.43
C ARG A 549 3.65 -23.99 36.66
N ILE A 550 2.47 -24.24 36.11
CA ILE A 550 1.32 -23.32 36.15
C ILE A 550 0.20 -24.00 36.94
N ALA A 551 -0.30 -23.34 37.98
CA ALA A 551 -1.37 -23.85 38.85
C ALA A 551 -1.16 -25.29 39.40
N GLY A 552 0.10 -25.75 39.48
CA GLY A 552 0.46 -27.08 39.97
C GLY A 552 0.87 -28.08 38.89
N ASP A 553 0.52 -27.82 37.62
CA ASP A 553 0.76 -28.69 36.47
C ASP A 553 2.01 -28.30 35.67
N HIS A 554 2.63 -29.28 35.02
CA HIS A 554 3.67 -29.03 34.03
C HIS A 554 3.05 -28.66 32.68
N ARG A 555 3.35 -27.46 32.21
CA ARG A 555 2.84 -26.89 30.97
C ARG A 555 4.00 -26.52 30.05
N LEU A 556 3.91 -26.94 28.81
CA LEU A 556 4.89 -26.64 27.78
C LEU A 556 4.55 -25.28 27.19
N VAL A 557 5.55 -24.42 27.07
CA VAL A 557 5.43 -23.05 26.56
C VAL A 557 6.49 -22.83 25.49
N ALA A 558 6.17 -22.10 24.42
CA ALA A 558 7.16 -21.68 23.44
C ALA A 558 8.21 -20.75 24.09
N ILE A 559 9.49 -20.90 23.77
CA ILE A 559 10.56 -20.12 24.41
C ILE A 559 10.38 -18.60 24.17
N GLU A 560 9.76 -18.23 23.05
CA GLU A 560 9.46 -16.85 22.69
C GLU A 560 8.48 -16.17 23.65
N ASP A 561 7.66 -16.95 24.35
CA ASP A 561 6.64 -16.46 25.30
C ASP A 561 7.11 -16.49 26.77
N ALA A 562 8.37 -16.90 27.02
CA ALA A 562 8.89 -17.06 28.38
C ALA A 562 8.76 -15.79 29.24
N ALA A 563 9.03 -14.60 28.68
CA ALA A 563 8.89 -13.34 29.40
C ALA A 563 7.42 -13.04 29.78
N TRP A 564 6.45 -13.42 28.95
CA TRP A 564 5.02 -13.20 29.22
C TRP A 564 4.58 -13.99 30.44
N PHE A 565 4.92 -15.28 30.51
CA PHE A 565 4.56 -16.13 31.66
C PHE A 565 5.27 -15.70 32.95
N ARG A 566 6.52 -15.20 32.88
CA ARG A 566 7.21 -14.63 34.04
C ARG A 566 6.49 -13.39 34.56
N ASP A 567 6.19 -12.45 33.67
CA ASP A 567 5.67 -11.12 34.06
C ASP A 567 4.18 -11.17 34.43
N ALA A 568 3.40 -12.06 33.80
CA ALA A 568 1.97 -12.24 34.10
C ALA A 568 1.73 -13.04 35.38
N LEU A 569 2.43 -14.17 35.55
CA LEU A 569 2.14 -15.17 36.59
C LEU A 569 3.20 -15.21 37.71
N GLY A 570 4.28 -14.44 37.61
CA GLY A 570 5.37 -14.41 38.59
C GLY A 570 6.18 -15.71 38.64
N LEU A 571 6.22 -16.46 37.54
CA LEU A 571 6.83 -17.79 37.51
C LEU A 571 8.35 -17.74 37.34
N PRO A 572 9.11 -18.58 38.06
CA PRO A 572 10.55 -18.68 37.84
C PRO A 572 10.84 -19.36 36.50
N LEU A 573 11.69 -18.72 35.68
CA LEU A 573 12.13 -19.28 34.41
C LEU A 573 13.37 -20.19 34.58
N PRO A 574 13.53 -21.21 33.71
CA PRO A 574 14.74 -22.03 33.69
C PRO A 574 16.01 -21.20 33.44
N LEU A 575 17.15 -21.67 33.97
CA LEU A 575 18.45 -21.05 33.73
C LEU A 575 18.93 -21.31 32.30
N GLY A 576 19.61 -20.34 31.69
CA GLY A 576 20.22 -20.47 30.35
C GLY A 576 19.35 -19.99 29.18
N LEU A 577 18.31 -19.19 29.45
CA LEU A 577 17.50 -18.55 28.40
C LEU A 577 18.24 -17.36 27.77
N PRO A 578 18.09 -17.14 26.45
CA PRO A 578 18.65 -15.96 25.77
C PRO A 578 18.15 -14.64 26.37
N GLU A 579 19.05 -13.69 26.68
CA GLU A 579 18.71 -12.42 27.35
C GLU A 579 17.73 -11.55 26.54
N ASP A 580 17.76 -11.65 25.21
CA ASP A 580 16.88 -10.93 24.28
C ASP A 580 15.42 -11.41 24.31
N LEU A 581 15.16 -12.61 24.84
CA LEU A 581 13.82 -13.15 25.07
C LEU A 581 13.31 -12.87 26.50
N LEU A 582 14.13 -12.24 27.36
CA LEU A 582 13.79 -11.96 28.76
C LEU A 582 13.40 -10.49 29.00
N THR A 583 13.33 -9.67 27.95
CA THR A 583 12.87 -8.27 28.03
C THR A 583 11.48 -8.19 28.67
N GLY A 584 11.29 -7.25 29.59
CA GLY A 584 10.02 -7.08 30.32
C GLY A 584 8.85 -6.74 29.41
N VAL A 585 7.67 -7.27 29.71
CA VAL A 585 6.45 -7.06 28.93
C VAL A 585 5.37 -6.40 29.78
N ASP A 586 5.01 -5.17 29.43
CA ASP A 586 3.90 -4.45 30.03
C ASP A 586 2.56 -5.12 29.69
N GLU A 587 1.62 -5.11 30.63
CA GLU A 587 0.30 -5.75 30.49
C GLU A 587 0.36 -7.25 30.14
N ALA A 588 1.31 -7.99 30.72
CA ALA A 588 1.46 -9.42 30.44
C ALA A 588 0.22 -10.25 30.82
N LEU A 589 -0.51 -9.90 31.88
CA LEU A 589 -1.67 -10.67 32.36
C LEU A 589 -2.92 -10.58 31.45
N PRO A 590 -3.32 -9.40 30.91
CA PRO A 590 -4.37 -9.33 29.88
C PRO A 590 -4.04 -9.98 28.53
N ARG A 591 -2.75 -10.27 28.29
CA ARG A 591 -2.23 -10.85 27.04
C ARG A 591 -2.04 -12.37 27.11
N LEU A 592 -2.26 -12.96 28.29
CA LEU A 592 -2.17 -14.38 28.61
C LEU A 592 -3.59 -14.90 28.89
#